data_AF-A0A8J4FPY1-F1
#
_entry.id   AF-A0A8J4FPY1-F1
#
_cell.length_a   1.000
_cell.length_b   1.000
_cell.length_c   1.000
_cell.angle_alpha   90.00
_cell.angle_beta   90.00
_cell.angle_gamma   90.00
#
_symmetry.space_group_name_H-M   'P 1'
#
loop_
_entity.id
_entity.type
_entity.pdbx_description
1 polymer ?
#
loop_
_entity_poly.entity_id
_entity_poly.type
_entity_poly.pdbx_seq_one_letter_code
_entity_poly.pdbx_strand_id
1 'polypeptide(L)'
;MPWDGALGLHLLLLLWLAVVGNIFCCSAAKDDFKAKELMDAINDGYQLRLTNWNEAIMNDTHSNLKLERILWSSKPPRFQFTVFTQLTVNRLPTLFNMCTTYTGPMSAAIFVSLVQQPPPGRLQGDQSSHSVVPSLAIEKLSSPNIVLVEEALQQVQEFHDRVESNPDMCQLDIMLFYELYDSEQARLLYPVNYLRNYARLQVSRLGFCVSRGEMEDGVCIRLGRRKPGLDLWLNMAIW
;
A
#
# COMPACT_ATOMS: atom_id res chain seq x y z
N MET A 1 -37.01 57.52 -10.93
CA MET A 1 -37.42 56.11 -10.89
C MET A 1 -36.75 55.49 -9.66
N PRO A 2 -37.49 55.18 -8.60
CA PRO A 2 -36.93 54.60 -7.39
C PRO A 2 -36.51 53.15 -7.70
N TRP A 3 -35.25 52.83 -7.44
CA TRP A 3 -34.74 51.47 -7.50
C TRP A 3 -35.18 50.74 -6.22
N ASP A 4 -36.03 49.73 -6.38
CA ASP A 4 -36.43 48.84 -5.29
C ASP A 4 -35.23 47.97 -4.86
N GLY A 5 -34.56 48.39 -3.78
CA GLY A 5 -33.37 47.74 -3.22
C GLY A 5 -33.59 46.30 -2.73
N ALA A 6 -34.82 45.81 -2.71
CA ALA A 6 -35.15 44.45 -2.29
C ALA A 6 -34.66 43.37 -3.27
N LEU A 7 -34.58 43.67 -4.57
CA LEU A 7 -34.16 42.69 -5.59
C LEU A 7 -32.65 42.40 -5.56
N GLY A 8 -31.82 43.38 -5.19
CA GLY A 8 -30.36 43.22 -5.15
C GLY A 8 -29.88 42.28 -4.04
N LEU A 9 -30.56 42.27 -2.89
CA LEU A 9 -30.15 41.46 -1.74
C LEU A 9 -30.41 39.97 -1.96
N HIS A 10 -31.52 39.62 -2.64
CA HIS A 10 -31.82 38.23 -2.98
C HIS A 10 -30.85 37.62 -4.00
N LEU A 11 -30.43 38.42 -4.99
CA LEU A 11 -29.44 37.99 -5.98
C LEU A 11 -28.06 37.72 -5.35
N LEU A 12 -27.63 38.58 -4.43
CA LEU A 12 -26.38 38.36 -3.68
C LEU A 12 -26.46 37.13 -2.77
N LEU A 13 -27.60 36.86 -2.14
CA LEU A 13 -27.78 35.70 -1.26
C LEU A 13 -27.80 34.37 -2.04
N LEU A 14 -28.40 34.35 -3.23
CA LEU A 14 -28.37 33.19 -4.13
C LEU A 14 -26.97 32.95 -4.71
N LEU A 15 -26.22 34.01 -5.04
CA LEU A 15 -24.82 33.88 -5.46
C LEU A 15 -23.94 33.35 -4.32
N TRP A 16 -24.17 33.79 -3.08
CA TRP A 16 -23.43 33.30 -1.92
C TRP A 16 -23.76 31.83 -1.63
N LEU A 17 -25.02 31.42 -1.75
CA LEU A 17 -25.42 30.01 -1.63
C LEU A 17 -24.86 29.14 -2.76
N ALA A 18 -24.75 29.65 -4.00
CA ALA A 18 -24.14 28.92 -5.12
C ALA A 18 -22.61 28.79 -4.98
N VAL A 19 -21.94 29.77 -4.37
CA VAL A 19 -20.50 29.72 -4.08
C VAL A 19 -20.21 28.82 -2.88
N VAL A 20 -21.04 28.82 -1.83
CA VAL A 20 -20.85 27.99 -0.63
C VAL A 20 -21.31 26.54 -0.85
N GLY A 21 -22.32 26.31 -1.70
CA GLY A 21 -22.89 24.98 -1.95
C GLY A 21 -22.01 24.02 -2.76
N ASN A 22 -20.96 24.51 -3.43
CA ASN A 22 -20.06 23.68 -4.25
C ASN A 22 -18.77 23.23 -3.54
N ILE A 23 -18.56 23.58 -2.27
CA ILE A 23 -17.27 23.33 -1.60
C ILE A 23 -17.24 21.98 -0.85
N PHE A 24 -18.36 21.30 -0.66
CA PHE A 24 -18.38 19.99 0.03
C PHE A 24 -18.53 18.82 -0.94
N CYS A 25 -17.61 18.73 -1.91
CA CYS A 25 -17.23 17.42 -2.45
C CYS A 25 -16.06 16.88 -1.60
N CYS A 26 -16.25 16.83 -0.28
CA CYS A 26 -15.46 15.93 0.54
C CYS A 26 -15.89 14.53 0.12
N SER A 27 -15.20 13.99 -0.88
CA SER A 27 -15.16 12.55 -1.13
C SER A 27 -14.47 11.97 0.10
N ALA A 28 -15.22 11.82 1.19
CA ALA A 28 -14.82 11.05 2.34
C ALA A 28 -14.59 9.66 1.76
N ALA A 29 -13.32 9.34 1.52
CA ALA A 29 -12.89 8.08 0.94
C ALA A 29 -13.57 6.98 1.73
N LYS A 30 -14.65 6.44 1.14
CA LYS A 30 -15.53 5.51 1.80
C LYS A 30 -14.67 4.33 2.21
N ASP A 31 -14.63 4.00 3.49
CA ASP A 31 -13.85 2.87 4.00
C ASP A 31 -14.14 1.65 3.14
N ASP A 32 -13.17 1.27 2.31
CA ASP A 32 -13.37 0.16 1.38
C ASP A 32 -13.14 -1.14 2.14
N PHE A 33 -14.26 -1.79 2.48
CA PHE A 33 -14.26 -3.07 3.18
C PHE A 33 -13.35 -4.12 2.51
N LYS A 34 -13.29 -4.15 1.18
CA LYS A 34 -12.43 -5.10 0.45
C LYS A 34 -10.96 -4.74 0.60
N ALA A 35 -10.61 -3.45 0.67
CA ALA A 35 -9.24 -3.03 0.91
C ALA A 35 -8.79 -3.47 2.31
N LYS A 36 -9.67 -3.32 3.31
CA LYS A 36 -9.42 -3.81 4.66
C LYS A 36 -9.24 -5.32 4.72
N GLU A 37 -10.14 -6.08 4.10
CA GLU A 37 -10.04 -7.55 4.05
C GLU A 37 -8.75 -8.02 3.37
N LEU A 38 -8.36 -7.40 2.25
CA LEU A 38 -7.11 -7.72 1.56
C LEU A 38 -5.89 -7.35 2.40
N MET A 39 -5.93 -6.21 3.09
CA MET A 39 -4.88 -5.77 3.99
C MET A 39 -4.71 -6.74 5.17
N ASP A 40 -5.81 -7.18 5.78
CA ASP A 40 -5.82 -8.17 6.85
C ASP A 40 -5.27 -9.52 6.36
N ALA A 41 -5.65 -9.95 5.15
CA ALA A 41 -5.15 -11.20 4.55
C ALA A 41 -3.65 -11.16 4.20
N ILE A 42 -3.15 -10.04 3.67
CA ILE A 42 -1.72 -9.87 3.35
C ILE A 42 -0.89 -9.77 4.63
N ASN A 43 -1.43 -9.11 5.65
CA ASN A 43 -0.76 -8.97 6.94
C ASN A 43 -0.96 -10.17 7.87
N ASP A 44 -1.70 -11.20 7.45
CA ASP A 44 -1.87 -12.43 8.23
C ASP A 44 -0.51 -13.12 8.40
N GLY A 45 -0.08 -13.26 9.65
CA GLY A 45 1.24 -13.81 9.98
C GLY A 45 2.40 -12.83 9.83
N TYR A 46 2.16 -11.54 9.54
CA TYR A 46 3.20 -10.52 9.67
C TYR A 46 3.70 -10.47 11.12
N GLN A 47 5.02 -10.50 11.28
CA GLN A 47 5.68 -10.37 12.58
C GLN A 47 6.60 -9.15 12.51
N LEU A 48 6.66 -8.34 13.56
CA LEU A 48 7.57 -7.20 13.60
C LEU A 48 9.01 -7.71 13.85
N ARG A 49 9.71 -8.11 12.79
CA ARG A 49 11.08 -8.66 12.81
C ARG A 49 12.00 -7.77 11.98
N LEU A 50 13.25 -7.63 12.44
CA LEU A 50 14.30 -6.97 11.67
C LEU A 50 14.86 -7.91 10.63
N THR A 51 14.87 -7.45 9.38
CA THR A 51 15.62 -8.09 8.31
C THR A 51 17.08 -7.70 8.46
N ASN A 52 17.94 -8.70 8.68
CA ASN A 52 19.38 -8.52 8.75
C ASN A 52 20.06 -9.07 7.50
N TRP A 53 21.24 -8.52 7.18
CA TRP A 53 21.96 -8.86 5.95
C TRP A 53 22.29 -10.35 5.86
N ASN A 54 22.77 -10.93 6.96
CA ASN A 54 23.27 -12.31 6.98
C ASN A 54 22.13 -13.32 6.80
N GLU A 55 20.99 -13.13 7.47
CA GLU A 55 19.83 -14.01 7.39
C GLU A 55 19.20 -13.94 6.00
N ALA A 56 19.03 -12.73 5.44
CA ALA A 56 18.45 -12.57 4.11
C ALA A 56 19.35 -13.14 3.00
N ILE A 57 20.67 -12.92 3.05
CA ILE A 57 21.59 -13.38 1.99
C ILE A 57 22.01 -14.84 2.17
N MET A 58 22.36 -15.25 3.39
CA MET A 58 22.96 -16.58 3.63
C MET A 58 21.90 -17.66 3.85
N ASN A 59 20.76 -17.30 4.43
CA ASN A 59 19.68 -18.25 4.74
C ASN A 59 18.47 -18.11 3.81
N ASP A 60 18.56 -17.24 2.80
CA ASP A 60 17.48 -16.95 1.84
C ASP A 60 16.13 -16.68 2.52
N THR A 61 16.16 -15.94 3.64
CA THR A 61 14.93 -15.70 4.38
C THR A 61 14.03 -14.73 3.64
N HIS A 62 12.74 -15.04 3.66
CA HIS A 62 11.71 -14.21 3.06
C HIS A 62 11.69 -12.79 3.64
N SER A 63 11.42 -11.82 2.77
CA SER A 63 11.20 -10.43 3.15
C SER A 63 9.99 -10.31 4.07
N ASN A 64 10.11 -9.45 5.08
CA ASN A 64 9.13 -9.27 6.14
C ASN A 64 8.35 -7.96 5.93
N LEU A 65 7.63 -7.87 4.81
CA LEU A 65 6.86 -6.69 4.43
C LEU A 65 5.58 -6.56 5.27
N LYS A 66 5.32 -5.35 5.77
CA LYS A 66 3.99 -4.94 6.27
C LYS A 66 3.28 -4.16 5.18
N LEU A 67 2.02 -4.50 4.91
CA LEU A 67 1.12 -3.64 4.15
C LEU A 67 0.45 -2.63 5.09
N GLU A 68 0.70 -1.34 4.85
CA GLU A 68 0.17 -0.25 5.69
C GLU A 68 -1.11 0.36 5.11
N ARG A 69 -1.17 0.53 3.78
CA ARG A 69 -2.31 1.19 3.13
C ARG A 69 -2.56 0.65 1.73
N ILE A 70 -3.82 0.56 1.36
CA ILE A 70 -4.27 0.37 -0.02
C ILE A 70 -5.04 1.62 -0.44
N LEU A 71 -4.67 2.19 -1.59
CA LEU A 71 -5.40 3.28 -2.25
C LEU A 71 -5.88 2.79 -3.60
N TRP A 72 -7.10 3.13 -3.93
CA TRP A 72 -7.82 2.51 -5.01
C TRP A 72 -8.48 3.60 -5.83
N SER A 73 -8.20 3.62 -7.13
CA SER A 73 -8.81 4.59 -8.02
C SER A 73 -10.31 4.31 -8.14
N SER A 74 -11.08 5.39 -8.19
CA SER A 74 -12.51 5.41 -8.48
C SER A 74 -12.80 5.54 -9.98
N LYS A 75 -11.78 5.81 -10.80
CA LYS A 75 -11.92 5.92 -12.25
C LYS A 75 -12.35 4.58 -12.86
N PRO A 76 -13.24 4.58 -13.87
CA PRO A 76 -13.60 3.37 -14.58
C PRO A 76 -12.43 2.85 -15.44
N PRO A 77 -12.26 1.52 -15.57
CA PRO A 77 -11.22 0.94 -16.40
C PRO A 77 -11.44 1.23 -17.87
N ARG A 78 -10.43 1.85 -18.51
CA ARG A 78 -10.43 2.19 -19.93
C ARG A 78 -9.94 1.05 -20.84
N PHE A 79 -9.11 0.15 -20.30
CA PHE A 79 -8.50 -0.95 -21.06
C PHE A 79 -8.59 -2.26 -20.28
N GLN A 80 -8.43 -3.39 -20.99
CA GLN A 80 -8.50 -4.75 -20.41
C GLN A 80 -7.18 -5.24 -19.82
N PHE A 81 -6.10 -4.44 -19.90
CA PHE A 81 -4.81 -4.78 -19.29
C PHE A 81 -4.39 -3.69 -18.31
N THR A 82 -3.70 -4.12 -17.26
CA THR A 82 -3.18 -3.23 -16.20
C THR A 82 -1.66 -3.27 -16.22
N VAL A 83 -1.04 -2.10 -16.29
CA VAL A 83 0.40 -1.96 -16.11
C VAL A 83 0.70 -2.01 -14.61
N PHE A 84 1.58 -2.89 -14.16
CA PHE A 84 1.99 -2.92 -12.76
C PHE A 84 3.44 -2.48 -12.62
N THR A 85 3.76 -1.80 -11.52
CA THR A 85 5.12 -1.34 -11.21
C THR A 85 5.40 -1.43 -9.72
N GLN A 86 6.67 -1.32 -9.36
CA GLN A 86 7.13 -1.25 -7.99
C GLN A 86 8.19 -0.18 -7.86
N LEU A 87 8.17 0.56 -6.75
CA LEU A 87 9.06 1.68 -6.53
C LEU A 87 9.18 2.04 -5.04
N THR A 88 10.20 2.82 -4.71
CA THR A 88 10.34 3.47 -3.39
C THR A 88 9.60 4.81 -3.38
N VAL A 89 9.26 5.34 -2.19
CA VAL A 89 8.53 6.62 -2.04
C VAL A 89 9.24 7.80 -2.75
N ASN A 90 10.57 7.87 -2.72
CA ASN A 90 11.34 8.92 -3.43
C ASN A 90 11.21 8.86 -4.97
N ARG A 91 10.60 7.82 -5.54
CA ARG A 91 10.36 7.66 -6.98
C ARG A 91 8.92 7.99 -7.39
N LEU A 92 8.09 8.53 -6.50
CA LEU A 92 6.76 9.04 -6.82
C LEU A 92 6.73 9.99 -8.06
N PRO A 93 7.71 10.89 -8.28
CA PRO A 93 7.74 11.70 -9.50
C PRO A 93 7.87 10.87 -10.79
N THR A 94 8.54 9.71 -10.73
CA THR A 94 8.64 8.80 -11.89
C THR A 94 7.28 8.14 -12.16
N LEU A 95 6.57 7.71 -11.11
CA LEU A 95 5.21 7.17 -11.24
C LEU A 95 4.23 8.21 -11.79
N PHE A 96 4.36 9.47 -11.37
CA PHE A 96 3.60 10.59 -11.94
C PHE A 96 3.77 10.66 -13.46
N ASN A 97 5.03 10.67 -13.94
CA ASN A 97 5.32 10.73 -15.38
C ASN A 97 4.76 9.52 -16.14
N MET A 98 4.81 8.32 -15.55
CA MET A 98 4.17 7.14 -16.14
C MET A 98 2.66 7.34 -16.29
N CYS A 99 2.00 7.88 -15.27
CA CYS A 99 0.56 8.14 -15.28
C CYS A 99 0.11 9.28 -16.20
N THR A 100 1.01 10.23 -16.51
CA THR A 100 0.76 11.23 -17.56
C THR A 100 0.90 10.66 -18.98
N THR A 101 1.73 9.62 -19.15
CA THR A 101 1.99 9.03 -20.47
C THR A 101 0.98 7.92 -20.80
N TYR A 102 0.58 7.15 -19.80
CA TYR A 102 -0.36 6.04 -19.94
C TYR A 102 -1.63 6.31 -19.15
N THR A 103 -2.76 6.45 -19.84
CA THR A 103 -4.05 6.83 -19.25
C THR A 103 -4.92 5.65 -18.81
N GLY A 104 -4.36 4.43 -18.85
CA GLY A 104 -5.06 3.20 -18.52
C GLY A 104 -4.97 2.77 -17.05
N PRO A 105 -5.45 1.55 -16.73
CA PRO A 105 -5.30 0.96 -15.41
C PRO A 105 -3.83 0.70 -15.06
N MET A 106 -3.39 1.21 -13.90
CA MET A 106 -2.06 1.03 -13.36
C MET A 106 -2.13 0.59 -11.90
N SER A 107 -1.24 -0.33 -11.52
CA SER A 107 -1.05 -0.76 -10.14
C SER A 107 0.39 -0.51 -9.69
N ALA A 108 0.57 -0.01 -8.47
CA ALA A 108 1.89 0.26 -7.91
C ALA A 108 2.03 -0.31 -6.49
N ALA A 109 3.09 -1.08 -6.27
CA ALA A 109 3.57 -1.39 -4.92
C ALA A 109 4.66 -0.37 -4.54
N ILE A 110 4.39 0.47 -3.54
CA ILE A 110 5.29 1.50 -3.04
C ILE A 110 5.93 1.00 -1.75
N PHE A 111 7.23 1.21 -1.60
CA PHE A 111 8.02 0.69 -0.49
C PHE A 111 8.72 1.77 0.34
N VAL A 112 8.70 1.58 1.65
CA VAL A 112 9.44 2.36 2.66
C VAL A 112 10.39 1.43 3.41
N SER A 113 11.69 1.73 3.34
CA SER A 113 12.70 1.00 4.08
C SER A 113 13.02 1.71 5.40
N LEU A 114 12.81 1.04 6.54
CA LEU A 114 13.01 1.59 7.87
C LEU A 114 14.24 0.94 8.52
N VAL A 115 15.08 1.71 9.19
CA VAL A 115 16.22 1.17 9.95
C VAL A 115 15.91 1.27 11.43
N GLN A 116 16.11 0.19 12.18
CA GLN A 116 15.92 0.17 13.61
C GLN A 116 17.00 -0.65 14.28
N GLN A 117 17.74 -0.02 15.18
CA GLN A 117 18.73 -0.74 15.99
C GLN A 117 18.02 -1.59 17.05
N PRO A 118 18.51 -2.81 17.33
CA PRO A 118 17.99 -3.60 18.43
C PRO A 118 18.25 -2.89 19.76
N PRO A 119 17.38 -3.05 20.77
CA PRO A 119 17.54 -2.38 22.05
C PRO A 119 18.88 -2.72 22.71
N PRO A 120 19.60 -1.72 23.27
CA PRO A 120 20.88 -1.94 23.93
C PRO A 120 20.67 -2.83 25.16
N GLY A 121 21.43 -3.92 25.27
CA GLY A 121 21.36 -4.87 26.40
C GLY A 121 21.00 -6.30 26.04
N ARG A 122 20.63 -6.60 24.78
CA ARG A 122 20.41 -7.98 24.29
C ARG A 122 21.64 -8.65 23.64
N LEU A 123 22.77 -7.95 23.52
CA LEU A 123 23.92 -8.36 22.70
C LEU A 123 25.02 -9.13 23.46
N GLN A 124 24.79 -9.63 24.67
CA GLN A 124 25.88 -10.18 25.50
C GLN A 124 25.55 -11.48 26.25
N GLY A 125 24.73 -12.36 25.67
CA GLY A 125 24.57 -13.73 26.16
C GLY A 125 25.39 -14.72 25.31
N ASP A 126 26.52 -15.20 25.85
CA ASP A 126 27.32 -16.37 25.46
C ASP A 126 27.30 -16.83 23.98
N GLN A 127 28.35 -16.46 23.24
CA GLN A 127 28.63 -16.92 21.86
C GLN A 127 29.08 -18.40 21.76
N SER A 128 28.87 -19.23 22.79
CA SER A 128 29.57 -20.52 22.91
C SER A 128 28.78 -21.76 22.47
N SER A 129 27.63 -21.62 21.81
CA SER A 129 26.99 -22.78 21.18
C SER A 129 26.23 -22.38 19.92
N HIS A 130 26.18 -23.29 18.94
CA HIS A 130 25.46 -23.22 17.66
C HIS A 130 23.94 -22.95 17.80
N SER A 131 23.59 -21.84 18.41
CA SER A 131 22.23 -21.40 18.63
C SER A 131 21.83 -20.59 17.41
N VAL A 132 20.95 -21.18 16.60
CA VAL A 132 20.17 -20.49 15.57
C VAL A 132 19.72 -19.16 16.16
N VAL A 133 20.32 -18.06 15.70
CA VAL A 133 20.06 -16.73 16.27
C VAL A 133 18.57 -16.47 16.12
N PRO A 134 17.79 -16.44 17.21
CA PRO A 134 16.37 -16.19 17.12
C PRO A 134 16.24 -14.76 16.62
N SER A 135 15.68 -14.61 15.42
CA SER A 135 15.36 -13.31 14.87
C SER A 135 14.70 -12.43 15.93
N LEU A 136 15.28 -11.26 16.17
CA LEU A 136 14.85 -10.36 17.22
C LEU A 136 13.43 -9.86 16.93
N ALA A 137 12.45 -10.50 17.55
CA ALA A 137 11.09 -9.98 17.58
C ALA A 137 11.11 -8.64 18.32
N ILE A 138 10.70 -7.60 17.62
CA ILE A 138 10.47 -6.26 18.16
C ILE A 138 8.99 -6.19 18.51
N GLU A 139 8.65 -5.54 19.63
CA GLU A 139 7.24 -5.37 20.02
C GLU A 139 6.60 -4.14 19.37
N LYS A 140 7.39 -3.09 19.10
CA LYS A 140 6.90 -1.81 18.57
C LYS A 140 7.92 -1.09 17.68
N LEU A 141 7.42 -0.39 16.66
CA LEU A 141 8.19 0.56 15.88
C LEU A 141 8.79 1.67 16.77
N SER A 142 10.02 2.06 16.49
CA SER A 142 10.64 3.22 17.12
C SER A 142 9.88 4.51 16.76
N SER A 143 9.88 5.51 17.65
CA SER A 143 9.20 6.79 17.38
C SER A 143 9.65 7.46 16.08
N PRO A 144 10.95 7.50 15.71
CA PRO A 144 11.37 8.03 14.40
C PRO A 144 10.78 7.25 13.22
N ASN A 145 10.69 5.92 13.31
CA ASN A 145 10.13 5.10 12.25
C ASN A 145 8.62 5.29 12.09
N ILE A 146 7.90 5.53 13.19
CA ILE A 146 6.47 5.88 13.13
C ILE A 146 6.28 7.15 12.31
N VAL A 147 7.07 8.20 12.59
CA VAL A 147 7.01 9.47 11.84
C VAL A 147 7.31 9.25 10.35
N LEU A 148 8.33 8.46 10.01
CA LEU A 148 8.65 8.17 8.60
C LEU A 148 7.53 7.43 7.86
N VAL A 149 6.83 6.50 8.54
CA VAL A 149 5.68 5.80 7.97
C VAL A 149 4.50 6.74 7.78
N GLU A 150 4.22 7.61 8.76
CA GLU A 150 3.16 8.62 8.68
C GLU A 150 3.42 9.63 7.55
N GLU A 151 4.67 10.11 7.41
CA GLU A 151 5.07 11.00 6.32
C GLU A 151 4.93 10.31 4.95
N ALA A 152 5.33 9.03 4.85
CA ALA A 152 5.16 8.26 3.62
C ALA A 152 3.69 8.05 3.27
N LEU A 153 2.84 7.77 4.27
CA LEU A 153 1.39 7.66 4.10
C LEU A 153 0.80 8.94 3.54
N GLN A 154 1.15 10.09 4.14
CA GLN A 154 0.69 11.39 3.69
C GLN A 154 1.14 11.67 2.25
N GLN A 155 2.42 11.49 1.93
CA GLN A 155 2.95 11.72 0.59
C GLN A 155 2.27 10.85 -0.48
N VAL A 156 2.03 9.58 -0.16
CA VAL A 156 1.37 8.64 -1.09
C VAL A 156 -0.11 8.97 -1.26
N GLN A 157 -0.79 9.38 -0.20
CA GLN A 157 -2.19 9.84 -0.26
C GLN A 157 -2.32 11.10 -1.12
N GLU A 158 -1.54 12.15 -0.84
CA GLU A 158 -1.56 13.40 -1.62
C GLU A 158 -1.22 13.15 -3.10
N PHE A 159 -0.25 12.27 -3.36
CA PHE A 159 0.09 11.85 -4.71
C PHE A 159 -1.09 11.15 -5.41
N HIS A 160 -1.75 10.20 -4.74
CA HIS A 160 -2.90 9.49 -5.28
C HIS A 160 -4.06 10.45 -5.59
N ASP A 161 -4.41 11.33 -4.66
CA ASP A 161 -5.47 12.34 -4.82
C ASP A 161 -5.18 13.28 -5.99
N ARG A 162 -3.92 13.65 -6.18
CA ARG A 162 -3.49 14.45 -7.34
C ARG A 162 -3.66 13.69 -8.66
N VAL A 163 -3.30 12.42 -8.72
CA VAL A 163 -3.51 11.60 -9.93
C VAL A 163 -5.01 11.39 -10.18
N GLU A 164 -5.79 11.19 -9.12
CA GLU A 164 -7.22 10.92 -9.19
C GLU A 164 -8.02 12.14 -9.68
N SER A 165 -7.66 13.35 -9.23
CA SER A 165 -8.32 14.60 -9.63
C SER A 165 -8.12 14.97 -11.10
N ASN A 166 -7.14 14.36 -11.79
CA ASN A 166 -6.89 14.60 -13.21
C ASN A 166 -7.53 13.51 -14.10
N PRO A 167 -8.60 13.82 -14.86
CA PRO A 167 -9.31 12.82 -15.68
C PRO A 167 -8.47 12.27 -16.85
N ASP A 168 -7.44 13.00 -17.26
CA ASP A 168 -6.54 12.61 -18.34
C ASP A 168 -5.37 11.73 -17.88
N MET A 169 -5.25 11.47 -16.57
CA MET A 169 -4.24 10.55 -16.02
C MET A 169 -4.77 9.13 -15.88
N CYS A 170 -3.84 8.19 -15.69
CA CYS A 170 -4.08 6.78 -15.37
C CYS A 170 -5.16 6.56 -14.29
N GLN A 171 -5.76 5.36 -14.29
CA GLN A 171 -6.50 4.81 -13.14
C GLN A 171 -5.47 4.12 -12.24
N LEU A 172 -5.14 4.72 -11.09
CA LEU A 172 -4.04 4.24 -10.25
C LEU A 172 -4.49 3.54 -8.97
N ASP A 173 -4.08 2.29 -8.81
CA ASP A 173 -4.18 1.55 -7.55
C ASP A 173 -2.79 1.47 -6.89
N ILE A 174 -2.71 1.68 -5.57
CA ILE A 174 -1.47 1.72 -4.81
C ILE A 174 -1.58 0.79 -3.59
N MET A 175 -0.51 0.04 -3.31
CA MET A 175 -0.25 -0.58 -2.01
C MET A 175 1.02 0.04 -1.43
N LEU A 176 0.96 0.55 -0.21
CA LEU A 176 2.12 1.05 0.53
C LEU A 176 2.60 0.01 1.52
N PHE A 177 3.84 -0.45 1.32
CA PHE A 177 4.52 -1.40 2.19
C PHE A 177 5.67 -0.72 2.94
N TYR A 178 6.01 -1.27 4.10
CA TYR A 178 7.28 -1.00 4.75
C TYR A 178 7.94 -2.29 5.26
N GLU A 179 9.25 -2.22 5.46
CA GLU A 179 10.04 -3.29 6.11
C GLU A 179 11.08 -2.66 7.03
N LEU A 180 11.40 -3.39 8.10
CA LEU A 180 12.39 -2.99 9.10
C LEU A 180 13.71 -3.72 8.87
N TYR A 181 14.80 -2.96 8.89
CA TYR A 181 16.15 -3.46 8.74
C TYR A 181 16.96 -3.16 10.00
N ASP A 182 17.88 -4.06 10.34
CA ASP A 182 18.77 -3.89 11.50
C ASP A 182 19.90 -2.87 11.27
N SER A 183 20.18 -2.56 10.00
CA SER A 183 21.34 -1.80 9.56
C SER A 183 21.08 -1.10 8.23
N GLU A 184 21.85 -0.04 7.97
CA GLU A 184 21.86 0.66 6.68
C GLU A 184 22.29 -0.24 5.52
N GLN A 185 23.17 -1.22 5.78
CA GLN A 185 23.59 -2.19 4.78
C GLN A 185 22.45 -3.13 4.39
N ALA A 186 21.71 -3.67 5.37
CA ALA A 186 20.55 -4.51 5.12
C ALA A 186 19.45 -3.78 4.33
N ARG A 187 19.36 -2.45 4.47
CA ARG A 187 18.44 -1.61 3.69
C ARG A 187 18.64 -1.70 2.17
N LEU A 188 19.82 -2.12 1.71
CA LEU A 188 20.10 -2.33 0.28
C LEU A 188 19.39 -3.58 -0.28
N LEU A 189 18.85 -4.45 0.57
CA LEU A 189 18.10 -5.67 0.21
C LEU A 189 16.67 -5.34 -0.22
N TYR A 190 16.56 -4.54 -1.28
CA TYR A 190 15.28 -4.09 -1.80
C TYR A 190 14.42 -5.29 -2.30
N PRO A 191 13.20 -5.51 -1.77
CA PRO A 191 12.43 -6.75 -1.98
C PRO A 191 11.65 -6.75 -3.31
N VAL A 192 12.38 -6.61 -4.43
CA VAL A 192 11.82 -6.45 -5.80
C VAL A 192 10.78 -7.51 -6.14
N ASN A 193 11.07 -8.78 -5.86
CA ASN A 193 10.21 -9.90 -6.25
C ASN A 193 8.86 -9.88 -5.52
N TYR A 194 8.88 -9.58 -4.22
CA TYR A 194 7.65 -9.48 -3.42
C TYR A 194 6.80 -8.31 -3.87
N LEU A 195 7.39 -7.11 -4.00
CA LEU A 195 6.66 -5.92 -4.44
C LEU A 195 6.04 -6.10 -5.83
N ARG A 196 6.77 -6.73 -6.76
CA ARG A 196 6.25 -7.06 -8.10
C ARG A 196 5.04 -7.98 -8.01
N ASN A 197 5.08 -9.00 -7.16
CA ASN A 197 3.95 -9.92 -6.98
C ASN A 197 2.75 -9.22 -6.35
N TYR A 198 2.95 -8.35 -5.35
CA TYR A 198 1.87 -7.57 -4.76
C TYR A 198 1.21 -6.59 -5.74
N ALA A 199 2.00 -5.89 -6.56
CA ALA A 199 1.46 -5.04 -7.62
C ALA A 199 0.60 -5.87 -8.61
N ARG A 200 1.01 -7.10 -8.93
CA ARG A 200 0.21 -8.00 -9.78
C ARG A 200 -1.10 -8.44 -9.13
N LEU A 201 -1.14 -8.61 -7.81
CA LEU A 201 -2.37 -9.02 -7.11
C LEU A 201 -3.49 -7.98 -7.26
N GLN A 202 -3.18 -6.68 -7.35
CA GLN A 202 -4.17 -5.62 -7.53
C GLN A 202 -4.86 -5.63 -8.90
N VAL A 203 -4.22 -6.19 -9.93
CA VAL A 203 -4.71 -6.20 -11.31
C VAL A 203 -6.07 -6.91 -11.44
N SER A 204 -6.38 -7.84 -10.53
CA SER A 204 -7.56 -8.72 -10.62
C SER A 204 -8.84 -8.12 -10.04
N ARG A 205 -8.96 -6.79 -9.99
CA ARG A 205 -10.12 -6.07 -9.42
C ARG A 205 -11.48 -6.46 -10.00
N LEU A 206 -11.49 -7.01 -11.22
CA LEU A 206 -12.69 -7.49 -11.91
C LEU A 206 -13.16 -8.91 -11.49
N GLY A 207 -12.48 -9.58 -10.55
CA GLY A 207 -12.83 -10.97 -10.19
C GLY A 207 -12.49 -11.43 -8.77
N PHE A 208 -12.11 -10.53 -7.86
CA PHE A 208 -11.85 -10.91 -6.47
C PHE A 208 -13.16 -11.12 -5.70
N CYS A 209 -13.63 -12.37 -5.68
CA CYS A 209 -14.68 -12.85 -4.80
C CYS A 209 -14.02 -13.59 -3.63
N VAL A 210 -13.97 -12.97 -2.45
CA VAL A 210 -13.58 -13.67 -1.22
C VAL A 210 -14.83 -14.33 -0.65
N SER A 211 -15.21 -15.49 -1.18
CA SER A 211 -16.37 -16.23 -0.68
C SER A 211 -16.01 -16.95 0.62
N ARG A 212 -16.40 -16.36 1.75
CA ARG A 212 -16.28 -16.94 3.09
C ARG A 212 -17.45 -17.90 3.33
N GLY A 213 -17.45 -19.04 2.64
CA GLY A 213 -18.41 -20.12 2.87
C GLY A 213 -19.60 -20.12 1.91
N GLU A 214 -19.86 -21.32 1.39
CA GLU A 214 -20.90 -21.74 0.45
C GLU A 214 -20.84 -21.17 -0.98
N MET A 215 -20.94 -22.11 -1.90
CA MET A 215 -20.35 -22.10 -3.23
C MET A 215 -21.49 -22.25 -4.22
N GLU A 216 -21.83 -21.18 -4.93
CA GLU A 216 -22.57 -21.26 -6.19
C GLU A 216 -21.84 -20.39 -7.24
N ASP A 217 -21.13 -21.08 -8.13
CA ASP A 217 -20.77 -20.75 -9.51
C ASP A 217 -20.10 -19.39 -9.84
N GLY A 218 -19.05 -19.04 -9.09
CA GLY A 218 -18.07 -18.03 -9.51
C GLY A 218 -16.63 -18.53 -9.43
N VAL A 219 -15.82 -18.33 -10.48
CA VAL A 219 -14.37 -18.61 -10.46
C VAL A 219 -13.69 -17.58 -9.55
N CYS A 220 -13.63 -17.92 -8.26
CA CYS A 220 -12.98 -17.13 -7.23
C CYS A 220 -11.55 -17.64 -7.04
N ILE A 221 -10.55 -16.75 -7.02
CA ILE A 221 -9.22 -17.13 -6.50
C ILE A 221 -9.40 -17.36 -5.00
N ARG A 222 -9.55 -18.63 -4.62
CA ARG A 222 -9.61 -19.03 -3.23
C ARG A 222 -8.22 -18.84 -2.63
N LEU A 223 -8.02 -17.74 -1.90
CA LEU A 223 -6.95 -17.65 -0.91
C LEU A 223 -7.26 -18.70 0.15
N GLY A 224 -6.81 -19.93 -0.07
CA GLY A 224 -7.08 -21.05 0.82
C GLY A 224 -6.53 -20.71 2.20
N ARG A 225 -7.38 -20.77 3.24
CA ARG A 225 -6.92 -20.80 4.64
C ARG A 225 -5.77 -21.79 4.74
N ARG A 226 -4.60 -21.33 5.19
CA ARG A 226 -3.45 -22.18 5.52
C ARG A 226 -3.96 -23.37 6.35
N LYS A 227 -3.86 -24.58 5.81
CA LYS A 227 -3.75 -25.75 6.68
C LYS A 227 -2.34 -25.69 7.28
N PRO A 228 -2.18 -25.76 8.61
CA PRO A 228 -0.85 -25.84 9.21
C PRO A 228 -0.16 -27.10 8.67
N GLY A 229 0.94 -26.93 7.94
CA GLY A 229 1.73 -28.03 7.38
C GLY A 229 1.73 -28.20 5.86
N LEU A 230 1.11 -27.32 5.08
CA LEU A 230 1.38 -27.22 3.64
C LEU A 230 1.95 -25.83 3.32
N ASP A 231 3.27 -25.79 3.07
CA ASP A 231 3.95 -24.65 2.45
C ASP A 231 3.39 -24.48 1.04
N LEU A 232 2.35 -23.67 0.91
CA LEU A 232 1.88 -23.24 -0.39
C LEU A 232 2.91 -22.24 -0.92
N TRP A 233 3.85 -22.79 -1.69
CA TRP A 233 4.52 -22.07 -2.74
C TRP A 233 3.44 -21.37 -3.57
N LEU A 234 3.32 -20.05 -3.40
CA LEU A 234 2.87 -19.20 -4.49
C LEU A 234 3.97 -19.23 -5.55
N ASN A 235 4.13 -20.40 -6.19
CA ASN A 235 4.77 -20.51 -7.49
C ASN A 235 3.82 -19.83 -8.48
N MET A 236 3.78 -18.51 -8.44
CA MET A 236 3.58 -17.72 -9.65
C MET A 236 4.82 -17.94 -10.51
N ALA A 237 4.93 -19.15 -11.07
CA ALA A 237 5.81 -19.45 -12.18
C ALA A 237 5.30 -18.66 -13.40
N ILE A 238 5.73 -17.40 -13.47
CA ILE A 238 6.00 -16.72 -14.72
C ILE A 238 7.40 -16.12 -14.54
N TRP A 239 8.37 -16.95 -14.91
CA TRP A 239 9.83 -16.90 -14.74
C TRP A 239 10.34 -17.38 -13.38
#